data_AF-A0A1J5AW25-F1
#
_entry.id   AF-A0A1J5AW25-F1
#
_cell.length_a   1.000
_cell.length_b   1.000
_cell.length_c   1.000
_cell.angle_alpha   90.00
_cell.angle_beta   90.00
_cell.angle_gamma   90.00
#
_symmetry.space_group_name_H-M   'P 1'
#
loop_
_entity.id
_entity.type
_entity.pdbx_description
1 polymer ?
#
loop_
_entity_poly.entity_id
_entity_poly.type
_entity_poly.pdbx_seq_one_letter_code
_entity_poly.pdbx_strand_id
1 'polypeptide(L)'
;MRTFLGFPSQLPDRPTYLTIGNFDGVHRGHQALIAGMVETAHAAGGLAGLLTFTPHPLAVLHPEIPLDYLTTVDERSEILAALGLDFVLILPFTRETAAISAASFMANLTQRLGLRELWIGPDFALGRGREGDASRLAALGREAGYQVRVAPPFDWQAEPVRSSRVRALLVEEGAVDRAAALLGRPYRIAGKVIAGARRGRRLGFPTANLAVSPERLAPAYGVYACWAWREDRGYPAVVNVGVRPSFDNGHPTIEAYLLDFDENLYGETLGLSFIQRLRGEKRFADIADLVAQIRSDTNAARRILADPPDQTGRWKLEAGGWRLEVGTPFWTELAHTADWAIRVTGDTQRQLFARAAASMFAMQDADRAHPITLAHAVNLVGQTDPAGLLVAWLNELLLEAELDGALYTRFEIHEISITGLRAVAYGYPGAASHTAIKAVTYYDLNVTESAGAWTATVTFDV
;
A
#
# COMPACT_ATOMS: atom_id res chain seq x y z
N MET A 1 6.89 -12.90 9.34
CA MET A 1 7.39 -11.94 10.33
C MET A 1 6.85 -12.29 11.72
N ARG A 2 7.69 -12.31 12.77
CA ARG A 2 7.27 -12.48 14.17
C ARG A 2 7.18 -11.12 14.88
N THR A 3 6.16 -10.90 15.71
CA THR A 3 6.05 -9.67 16.52
C THR A 3 6.26 -9.99 17.99
N PHE A 4 7.07 -9.20 18.68
CA PHE A 4 7.36 -9.36 20.11
C PHE A 4 7.03 -8.07 20.87
N LEU A 5 6.34 -8.24 22.00
CA LEU A 5 6.18 -7.19 23.00
C LEU A 5 7.33 -7.31 24.01
N GLY A 6 8.27 -6.37 23.97
CA GLY A 6 9.52 -6.47 24.72
C GLY A 6 10.62 -7.27 24.01
N PHE A 7 11.69 -7.56 24.74
CA PHE A 7 12.77 -8.40 24.24
C PHE A 7 12.35 -9.88 24.20
N PRO A 8 12.61 -10.61 23.11
CA PRO A 8 12.32 -12.04 23.04
C PRO A 8 13.19 -12.82 24.02
N SER A 9 12.67 -13.95 24.50
CA SER A 9 13.45 -14.90 25.31
C SER A 9 14.56 -15.56 24.51
N GLN A 10 14.31 -15.83 23.23
CA GLN A 10 15.30 -16.40 22.30
C GLN A 10 14.97 -16.00 20.86
N LEU A 11 16.00 -15.58 20.13
CA LEU A 11 16.01 -15.51 18.66
C LEU A 11 16.87 -16.66 18.12
N PRO A 12 16.70 -17.05 16.84
CA PRO A 12 17.66 -17.93 16.18
C PRO A 12 19.08 -17.38 16.33
N ASP A 13 20.06 -18.26 16.52
CA ASP A 13 21.48 -17.89 16.67
C ASP A 13 22.07 -17.48 15.31
N ARG A 14 21.71 -16.26 14.88
CA ARG A 14 22.07 -15.63 13.62
C ARG A 14 22.36 -14.14 13.87
N PRO A 15 23.28 -13.52 13.11
CA PRO A 15 23.55 -12.10 13.24
C PRO A 15 22.31 -11.27 12.92
N THR A 16 22.02 -10.26 13.75
CA THR A 16 20.85 -9.40 13.57
C THR A 16 21.24 -8.09 12.90
N TYR A 17 20.46 -7.70 11.90
CA TYR A 17 20.50 -6.40 11.25
C TYR A 17 19.24 -5.67 11.70
N LEU A 18 19.42 -4.56 12.40
CA LEU A 18 18.32 -3.89 13.08
C LEU A 18 18.19 -2.45 12.61
N THR A 19 16.96 -2.02 12.39
CA THR A 19 16.62 -0.60 12.35
C THR A 19 15.79 -0.21 13.56
N ILE A 20 15.94 1.02 14.03
CA ILE A 20 15.23 1.54 15.20
C ILE A 20 14.48 2.81 14.80
N GLY A 21 13.23 2.95 15.23
CA GLY A 21 12.47 4.17 14.96
C GLY A 21 10.97 4.05 15.24
N ASN A 22 10.27 5.17 15.06
CA ASN A 22 8.82 5.20 15.24
C ASN A 22 8.07 4.66 14.02
N PHE A 23 8.63 4.76 12.81
CA PHE A 23 8.06 4.19 11.58
C PHE A 23 6.58 4.52 11.33
N ASP A 24 6.07 5.63 11.88
CA ASP A 24 4.66 5.98 11.72
C ASP A 24 4.35 6.28 10.25
N GLY A 25 3.28 5.68 9.73
CA GLY A 25 2.93 5.76 8.32
C GLY A 25 3.76 4.88 7.39
N VAL A 26 4.93 4.35 7.80
CA VAL A 26 5.82 3.51 6.97
C VAL A 26 5.92 4.06 5.53
N HIS A 27 6.31 5.32 5.39
CA HIS A 27 6.41 5.99 4.09
C HIS A 27 7.56 5.45 3.24
N ARG A 28 7.67 5.87 1.97
CA ARG A 28 8.70 5.37 1.03
C ARG A 28 10.12 5.43 1.58
N GLY A 29 10.48 6.49 2.31
CA GLY A 29 11.79 6.56 2.97
C GLY A 29 12.03 5.45 4.02
N HIS A 30 11.01 5.07 4.79
CA HIS A 30 11.10 3.93 5.71
C HIS A 30 11.22 2.62 4.94
N GLN A 31 10.41 2.45 3.89
CA GLN A 31 10.42 1.25 3.05
C GLN A 31 11.79 1.04 2.39
N ALA A 32 12.39 2.11 1.86
CA ALA A 32 13.71 2.04 1.25
C ALA A 32 14.81 1.65 2.25
N LEU A 33 14.79 2.22 3.46
CA LEU A 33 15.71 1.85 4.53
C LEU A 33 15.57 0.38 4.91
N ILE A 34 14.33 -0.06 5.13
CA ILE A 34 14.02 -1.44 5.54
C ILE A 34 14.41 -2.42 4.42
N ALA A 35 14.07 -2.12 3.17
CA ALA A 35 14.38 -2.97 2.03
C ALA A 35 15.89 -3.19 1.87
N GLY A 36 16.70 -2.12 1.92
CA GLY A 36 18.16 -2.23 1.83
C GLY A 36 18.78 -3.00 3.00
N MET A 37 18.24 -2.81 4.21
CA MET A 37 18.65 -3.59 5.39
C MET A 37 18.28 -5.08 5.25
N VAL A 38 17.06 -5.39 4.81
CA VAL A 38 16.56 -6.75 4.62
C VAL A 38 17.40 -7.49 3.58
N GLU A 39 17.65 -6.86 2.44
CA GLU A 39 18.50 -7.41 1.38
C GLU A 39 19.91 -7.73 1.91
N THR A 40 20.52 -6.78 2.64
CA THR A 40 21.84 -6.97 3.24
C THR A 40 21.85 -8.10 4.28
N ALA A 41 20.84 -8.14 5.14
CA ALA A 41 20.72 -9.14 6.19
C ALA A 41 20.59 -10.55 5.59
N HIS A 42 19.69 -10.72 4.64
CA HIS A 42 19.40 -12.02 4.03
C HIS A 42 20.57 -12.50 3.17
N ALA A 43 21.23 -11.63 2.42
CA ALA A 43 22.44 -11.96 1.66
C ALA A 43 23.59 -12.44 2.57
N ALA A 44 23.67 -11.92 3.80
CA ALA A 44 24.64 -12.33 4.81
C ALA A 44 24.19 -13.53 5.68
N GLY A 45 23.03 -14.12 5.40
CA GLY A 45 22.46 -15.18 6.24
C GLY A 45 22.08 -14.70 7.65
N GLY A 46 21.86 -13.40 7.85
CA GLY A 46 21.39 -12.78 9.08
C GLY A 46 19.86 -12.63 9.17
N LEU A 47 19.38 -12.10 10.29
CA LEU A 47 17.98 -11.76 10.53
C LEU A 47 17.77 -10.25 10.36
N ALA A 48 16.72 -9.86 9.65
CA ALA A 48 16.28 -8.48 9.51
C ALA A 48 15.21 -8.14 10.54
N GLY A 49 15.50 -7.20 11.43
CA GLY A 49 14.63 -6.79 12.51
C GLY A 49 14.31 -5.30 12.51
N LEU A 50 13.15 -4.95 13.07
CA LEU A 50 12.79 -3.57 13.36
C LEU A 50 12.43 -3.42 14.84
N LEU A 51 12.99 -2.40 15.49
CA LEU A 51 12.60 -2.01 16.84
C LEU A 51 11.80 -0.70 16.79
N THR A 52 10.63 -0.72 17.41
CA THR A 52 9.78 0.45 17.59
C THR A 52 9.29 0.59 19.03
N PHE A 53 8.62 1.70 19.29
CA PHE A 53 8.21 2.12 20.61
C PHE A 53 6.70 2.36 20.67
N THR A 54 6.09 1.98 21.79
CA THR A 54 4.70 2.32 22.11
C THR A 54 4.57 2.74 23.57
N PRO A 55 3.88 3.85 23.91
CA PRO A 55 3.39 4.89 22.99
C PRO A 55 4.56 5.63 22.30
N HIS A 56 4.25 6.53 21.36
CA HIS A 56 5.29 7.31 20.68
C HIS A 56 6.11 8.15 21.68
N PRO A 57 7.46 8.25 21.53
CA PRO A 57 8.31 9.02 22.43
C PRO A 57 7.84 10.46 22.67
N LEU A 58 7.39 11.15 21.61
CA LEU A 58 6.84 12.50 21.70
C LEU A 58 5.61 12.57 22.64
N ALA A 59 4.71 11.60 22.59
CA ALA A 59 3.51 11.59 23.44
C ALA A 59 3.83 11.42 24.94
N VAL A 60 4.98 10.82 25.26
CA VAL A 60 5.44 10.63 26.65
C VAL A 60 6.24 11.83 27.15
N LEU A 61 7.11 12.36 26.28
CA LEU A 61 8.00 13.48 26.62
C LEU A 61 7.28 14.82 26.60
N HIS A 62 6.31 14.95 25.70
CA HIS A 62 5.54 16.16 25.41
C HIS A 62 4.05 15.84 25.30
N PRO A 63 3.39 15.39 26.40
CA PRO A 63 1.97 15.03 26.39
C PRO A 63 1.04 16.19 26.04
N GLU A 64 1.53 17.43 26.12
CA GLU A 64 0.83 18.64 25.68
C GLU A 64 0.74 18.78 24.15
N ILE A 65 1.58 18.07 23.39
CA ILE A 65 1.58 18.08 21.93
C ILE A 65 0.67 16.94 21.44
N PRO A 66 -0.53 17.22 20.91
CA PRO A 66 -1.37 16.17 20.35
C PRO A 66 -0.65 15.51 19.18
N LEU A 67 -0.56 14.19 19.22
CA LEU A 67 0.05 13.39 18.18
C LEU A 67 -0.97 12.46 17.58
N ASP A 68 -1.43 12.82 16.39
CA ASP A 68 -2.26 11.94 15.59
C ASP A 68 -1.37 11.00 14.76
N TYR A 69 -1.56 9.70 14.95
CA TYR A 69 -0.81 8.64 14.28
C TYR A 69 -1.30 8.46 12.85
N LEU A 70 -0.36 8.34 11.91
CA LEU A 70 -0.60 8.01 10.51
C LEU A 70 -1.00 6.54 10.30
N THR A 71 -0.68 5.68 11.27
CA THR A 71 -1.04 4.26 11.30
C THR A 71 -1.24 3.81 12.74
N THR A 72 -2.20 2.91 12.99
CA THR A 72 -2.23 2.16 14.25
C THR A 72 -1.06 1.16 14.33
N VAL A 73 -0.85 0.56 15.50
CA VAL A 73 0.18 -0.48 15.66
C VAL A 73 -0.10 -1.68 14.75
N ASP A 74 -1.37 -2.07 14.60
CA ASP A 74 -1.78 -3.20 13.77
C ASP A 74 -1.59 -2.88 12.28
N GLU A 75 -2.08 -1.73 11.81
CA GLU A 75 -1.89 -1.26 10.43
C GLU A 75 -0.40 -1.18 10.07
N ARG A 76 0.41 -0.62 10.98
CA ARG A 76 1.86 -0.54 10.79
C ARG A 76 2.49 -1.92 10.70
N SER A 77 2.06 -2.87 11.52
CA SER A 77 2.57 -4.24 11.50
C SER A 77 2.25 -4.96 10.19
N GLU A 78 1.04 -4.77 9.64
CA GLU A 78 0.66 -5.30 8.32
C GLU A 78 1.55 -4.76 7.21
N ILE A 79 1.80 -3.44 7.20
CA ILE A 79 2.67 -2.82 6.19
C ILE A 79 4.11 -3.31 6.32
N LEU A 80 4.62 -3.41 7.55
CA LEU A 80 5.97 -3.89 7.83
C LEU A 80 6.16 -5.37 7.44
N ALA A 81 5.11 -6.19 7.58
CA ALA A 81 5.16 -7.61 7.20
C ALA A 81 5.44 -7.80 5.70
N ALA A 82 4.97 -6.88 4.85
CA ALA A 82 5.20 -6.91 3.41
C ALA A 82 6.64 -6.54 3.00
N LEU A 83 7.47 -6.04 3.91
CA LEU A 83 8.83 -5.56 3.63
C LEU A 83 9.92 -6.62 3.86
N GLY A 84 9.55 -7.88 4.13
CA GLY A 84 10.51 -8.97 4.29
C GLY A 84 11.23 -9.00 5.65
N LEU A 85 10.71 -8.31 6.66
CA LEU A 85 11.23 -8.38 8.03
C LEU A 85 11.03 -9.78 8.63
N ASP A 86 12.05 -10.28 9.32
CA ASP A 86 11.97 -11.51 10.09
C ASP A 86 11.22 -11.26 11.40
N PHE A 87 11.46 -10.12 12.05
CA PHE A 87 10.78 -9.75 13.29
C PHE A 87 10.62 -8.25 13.54
N VAL A 88 9.65 -7.92 14.39
CA VAL A 88 9.42 -6.59 14.96
C VAL A 88 9.43 -6.66 16.49
N LEU A 89 10.21 -5.79 17.13
CA LEU A 89 10.22 -5.58 18.57
C LEU A 89 9.47 -4.30 18.91
N ILE A 90 8.47 -4.41 19.79
CA ILE A 90 7.72 -3.27 20.29
C ILE A 90 8.10 -3.10 21.77
N LEU A 91 8.90 -2.08 22.07
CA LEU A 91 9.30 -1.76 23.44
C LEU A 91 8.40 -0.69 24.05
N PRO A 92 8.07 -0.79 25.35
CA PRO A 92 7.37 0.29 26.05
C PRO A 92 8.28 1.52 26.12
N PHE A 93 7.74 2.68 25.73
CA PHE A 93 8.42 3.95 25.96
C PHE A 93 7.82 4.65 27.18
N THR A 94 8.64 4.81 28.21
CA THR A 94 8.28 5.47 29.47
C THR A 94 9.32 6.54 29.80
N ARG A 95 9.10 7.31 30.87
CA ARG A 95 10.10 8.27 31.35
C ARG A 95 11.39 7.57 31.79
N GLU A 96 11.29 6.36 32.31
CA GLU A 96 12.42 5.50 32.63
C GLU A 96 13.18 5.10 31.37
N THR A 97 12.49 4.64 30.32
CA THR A 97 13.12 4.35 29.01
C THR A 97 13.82 5.59 28.44
N ALA A 98 13.21 6.76 28.54
CA ALA A 98 13.80 8.02 28.08
C ALA A 98 15.05 8.45 28.85
N ALA A 99 15.23 7.98 30.09
CA ALA A 99 16.39 8.28 30.92
C ALA A 99 17.59 7.35 30.64
N ILE A 100 17.41 6.28 29.86
CA ILE A 100 18.47 5.33 29.51
C ILE A 100 19.49 6.02 28.58
N SER A 101 20.78 5.92 28.90
CA SER A 101 21.85 6.42 28.05
C SER A 101 21.95 5.63 26.74
N ALA A 102 22.49 6.25 25.68
CA ALA A 102 22.70 5.56 24.42
C ALA A 102 23.60 4.32 24.58
N ALA A 103 24.64 4.44 25.40
CA ALA A 103 25.58 3.35 25.70
C ALA A 103 24.89 2.15 26.38
N SER A 104 24.11 2.39 27.44
CA SER A 104 23.41 1.32 28.15
C SER A 104 22.35 0.65 27.28
N PHE A 105 21.63 1.43 26.47
CA PHE A 105 20.63 0.89 25.55
C PHE A 105 21.27 -0.01 24.49
N MET A 106 22.33 0.46 23.83
CA MET A 106 23.01 -0.32 22.78
C MET A 106 23.74 -1.54 23.32
N ALA A 107 24.32 -1.47 24.52
CA ALA A 107 24.94 -2.64 25.17
C ALA A 107 23.92 -3.76 25.41
N ASN A 108 22.76 -3.41 25.97
CA ASN A 108 21.67 -4.36 26.21
C ASN A 108 21.15 -4.98 24.91
N LEU A 109 20.97 -4.14 23.88
CA LEU A 109 20.48 -4.56 22.57
C LEU A 109 21.47 -5.50 21.87
N THR A 110 22.77 -5.19 21.92
CA THR A 110 23.83 -6.03 21.33
C THR A 110 23.89 -7.39 22.03
N GLN A 111 23.83 -7.40 23.37
CA GLN A 111 23.86 -8.63 24.16
C GLN A 111 22.66 -9.54 23.89
N ARG A 112 21.46 -8.97 23.73
CA ARG A 112 20.22 -9.76 23.58
C ARG A 112 19.95 -10.22 22.14
N LEU A 113 20.40 -9.47 21.14
CA LEU A 113 20.01 -9.70 19.75
C LEU A 113 21.15 -10.17 18.85
N GLY A 114 22.41 -10.18 19.32
CA GLY A 114 23.55 -10.46 18.46
C GLY A 114 23.64 -9.44 17.31
N LEU A 115 23.53 -8.15 17.66
CA LEU A 115 23.50 -7.05 16.69
C LEU A 115 24.81 -7.04 15.87
N ARG A 116 24.66 -7.10 14.54
CA ARG A 116 25.74 -6.99 13.57
C ARG A 116 25.75 -5.62 12.88
N GLU A 117 24.59 -5.14 12.45
CA GLU A 117 24.46 -3.81 11.85
C GLU A 117 23.23 -3.08 12.38
N LEU A 118 23.41 -1.79 12.66
CA LEU A 118 22.36 -0.84 12.99
C LEU A 118 22.14 0.09 11.78
N TRP A 119 20.96 0.00 11.18
CA TRP A 119 20.53 0.85 10.08
C TRP A 119 19.71 2.03 10.60
N ILE A 120 20.08 3.25 10.21
CA ILE A 120 19.45 4.48 10.71
C ILE A 120 19.26 5.50 9.59
N GLY A 121 18.26 6.38 9.76
CA GLY A 121 18.13 7.57 8.92
C GLY A 121 19.12 8.68 9.31
N PRO A 122 19.26 9.73 8.48
CA PRO A 122 20.23 10.81 8.70
C PRO A 122 19.96 11.63 9.98
N ASP A 123 18.68 11.82 10.33
CA ASP A 123 18.26 12.61 11.50
C ASP A 123 18.06 11.73 12.76
N PHE A 124 18.51 10.48 12.73
CA PHE A 124 18.31 9.53 13.81
C PHE A 124 19.15 9.88 15.04
N ALA A 125 18.52 9.79 16.21
CA ALA A 125 19.22 9.81 17.48
C ALA A 125 18.43 9.01 18.52
N LEU A 126 19.15 8.41 19.47
CA LEU A 126 18.57 7.67 20.60
C LEU A 126 19.27 8.02 21.92
N GLY A 127 18.75 7.46 23.01
CA GLY A 127 19.31 7.63 24.35
C GLY A 127 18.90 8.96 24.99
N ARG A 128 19.22 9.09 26.28
CA ARG A 128 18.88 10.23 27.11
C ARG A 128 19.30 11.54 26.44
N GLY A 129 18.35 12.46 26.27
CA GLY A 129 18.61 13.76 25.64
C GLY A 129 19.06 13.67 24.18
N ARG A 130 18.78 12.56 23.48
CA ARG A 130 19.21 12.30 22.09
C ARG A 130 20.74 12.29 21.94
N GLU A 131 21.48 11.90 22.98
CA GLU A 131 22.96 11.88 22.98
C GLU A 131 23.58 10.85 22.01
N GLY A 132 22.81 9.85 21.57
CA GLY A 132 23.23 8.80 20.64
C GLY A 132 22.90 9.15 19.20
N ASP A 133 23.62 10.11 18.62
CA ASP A 133 23.60 10.40 17.18
C ASP A 133 24.41 9.36 16.38
N ALA A 134 24.42 9.48 15.04
CA ALA A 134 25.13 8.56 14.16
C ALA A 134 26.63 8.41 14.51
N SER A 135 27.30 9.52 14.83
CA SER A 135 28.73 9.54 15.18
C SER A 135 28.99 8.81 16.51
N ARG A 136 28.16 9.09 17.53
CA ARG A 136 28.25 8.44 18.83
C ARG A 136 27.93 6.96 18.75
N LEU A 137 26.91 6.57 18.00
CA LEU A 137 26.53 5.17 17.80
C LEU A 137 27.60 4.38 17.03
N ALA A 138 28.28 5.01 16.06
CA ALA A 138 29.41 4.39 15.36
C ALA A 138 30.61 4.18 16.30
N ALA A 139 30.88 5.14 17.21
CA ALA A 139 31.91 4.97 18.23
C ALA A 139 31.61 3.80 19.17
N LEU A 140 30.36 3.70 19.68
CA LEU A 140 29.90 2.59 20.51
C LEU A 140 29.96 1.24 19.74
N GLY A 141 29.63 1.25 18.45
CA GLY A 141 29.67 0.05 17.61
C GLY A 141 31.06 -0.55 17.46
N ARG A 142 32.11 0.29 17.38
CA ARG A 142 33.51 -0.18 17.33
C ARG A 142 33.91 -0.97 18.59
N GLU A 143 33.37 -0.61 19.75
CA GLU A 143 33.62 -1.29 21.02
C GLU A 143 32.74 -2.54 21.19
N ALA A 144 31.49 -2.47 20.74
CA ALA A 144 30.48 -3.51 20.94
C ALA A 144 30.41 -4.56 19.82
N GLY A 145 31.10 -4.36 18.69
CA GLY A 145 31.17 -5.32 17.59
C GLY A 145 30.07 -5.20 16.52
N TYR A 146 29.39 -4.05 16.42
CA TYR A 146 28.39 -3.76 15.38
C TYR A 146 28.79 -2.57 14.50
N GLN A 147 28.24 -2.51 13.29
CA GLN A 147 28.44 -1.37 12.38
C GLN A 147 27.20 -0.49 12.31
N VAL A 148 27.36 0.82 12.09
CA VAL A 148 26.25 1.73 11.81
C VAL A 148 26.22 2.02 10.31
N ARG A 149 25.05 1.84 9.69
CA ARG A 149 24.78 2.26 8.33
C ARG A 149 23.75 3.37 8.33
N VAL A 150 24.16 4.54 7.83
CA VAL A 150 23.26 5.68 7.65
C VAL A 150 22.67 5.61 6.25
N ALA A 151 21.37 5.38 6.15
CA ALA A 151 20.65 5.45 4.90
C ALA A 151 20.64 6.90 4.39
N PRO A 152 20.81 7.14 3.08
CA PRO A 152 20.72 8.48 2.52
C PRO A 152 19.31 9.05 2.71
N PRO A 153 19.15 10.39 2.70
CA PRO A 153 17.83 11.01 2.58
C PRO A 153 17.05 10.44 1.39
N PHE A 154 15.73 10.33 1.53
CA PHE A 154 14.85 9.82 0.49
C PHE A 154 13.88 10.91 0.04
N ASP A 155 13.96 11.25 -1.25
CA ASP A 155 13.07 12.19 -1.90
C ASP A 155 12.19 11.46 -2.92
N TRP A 156 10.94 11.89 -3.05
CA TRP A 156 10.02 11.42 -4.07
C TRP A 156 9.64 12.61 -4.96
N GLN A 157 9.98 12.54 -6.26
CA GLN A 157 9.76 13.64 -7.20
C GLN A 157 10.30 15.00 -6.69
N ALA A 158 11.53 14.97 -6.15
CA ALA A 158 12.20 16.12 -5.52
C ALA A 158 11.51 16.68 -4.26
N GLU A 159 10.53 15.97 -3.70
CA GLU A 159 9.91 16.29 -2.41
C GLU A 159 10.46 15.38 -1.30
N PRO A 160 11.01 15.93 -0.20
CA PRO A 160 11.49 15.12 0.92
C PRO A 160 10.40 14.28 1.56
N VAL A 161 10.64 12.97 1.68
CA VAL A 161 9.67 12.03 2.27
C VAL A 161 9.86 11.95 3.78
N ARG A 162 8.95 12.58 4.54
CA ARG A 162 8.95 12.57 6.01
C ARG A 162 7.53 12.37 6.57
N SER A 163 7.41 11.73 7.73
CA SER A 163 6.12 11.54 8.40
C SER A 163 5.44 12.87 8.71
N SER A 164 6.18 13.89 9.15
CA SER A 164 5.63 15.25 9.39
C SER A 164 5.03 15.87 8.12
N ARG A 165 5.65 15.65 6.96
CA ARG A 165 5.15 16.15 5.68
C ARG A 165 3.86 15.44 5.26
N VAL A 166 3.80 14.12 5.43
CA VAL A 166 2.56 13.34 5.19
C VAL A 166 1.42 13.86 6.09
N ARG A 167 1.69 14.09 7.38
CA ARG A 167 0.69 14.67 8.30
C ARG A 167 0.21 16.05 7.84
N ALA A 168 1.13 16.94 7.46
CA ALA A 168 0.79 18.27 6.98
C ALA A 168 -0.12 18.21 5.74
N LEU A 169 0.21 17.39 4.73
CA LEU A 169 -0.62 17.20 3.53
C LEU A 169 -2.03 16.73 3.87
N LEU A 170 -2.16 15.80 4.82
CA LEU A 170 -3.45 15.26 5.23
C LEU A 170 -4.26 16.27 6.04
N VAL A 171 -3.67 16.94 7.02
CA VAL A 171 -4.38 17.82 7.97
C VAL A 171 -4.68 19.20 7.39
N GLU A 172 -3.73 19.79 6.66
CA GLU A 172 -3.86 21.18 6.18
C GLU A 172 -4.66 21.25 4.88
N GLU A 173 -4.36 20.36 3.94
CA GLU A 173 -4.89 20.41 2.57
C GLU A 173 -5.94 19.32 2.30
N GLY A 174 -5.94 18.23 3.08
CA GLY A 174 -6.65 17.01 2.72
C GLY A 174 -6.11 16.37 1.43
N ALA A 175 -4.84 16.61 1.09
CA ALA A 175 -4.20 16.16 -0.14
C ALA A 175 -3.80 14.68 -0.04
N VAL A 176 -4.81 13.80 -0.01
CA VAL A 176 -4.66 12.35 0.18
C VAL A 176 -3.91 11.66 -0.95
N ASP A 177 -3.99 12.20 -2.17
CA ASP A 177 -3.26 11.79 -3.37
C ASP A 177 -1.75 12.08 -3.24
N ARG A 178 -1.39 13.28 -2.79
CA ARG A 178 0.00 13.67 -2.52
C ARG A 178 0.57 12.89 -1.33
N ALA A 179 -0.23 12.70 -0.28
CA ALA A 179 0.14 11.86 0.85
C ALA A 179 0.41 10.42 0.39
N ALA A 180 -0.44 9.87 -0.48
CA ALA A 180 -0.26 8.55 -1.06
C ALA A 180 1.05 8.42 -1.86
N ALA A 181 1.41 9.47 -2.61
CA ALA A 181 2.68 9.52 -3.34
C ALA A 181 3.89 9.37 -2.40
N LEU A 182 3.91 10.07 -1.26
CA LEU A 182 4.98 9.95 -0.27
C LEU A 182 4.93 8.62 0.53
N LEU A 183 3.72 8.08 0.75
CA LEU A 183 3.51 6.81 1.45
C LEU A 183 3.82 5.59 0.57
N GLY A 184 3.73 5.72 -0.75
CA GLY A 184 3.81 4.61 -1.70
C GLY A 184 2.54 3.76 -1.78
N ARG A 185 1.45 4.22 -1.15
CA ARG A 185 0.14 3.56 -1.11
C ARG A 185 -0.94 4.58 -0.73
N PRO A 186 -2.22 4.36 -1.09
CA PRO A 186 -3.33 5.17 -0.58
C PRO A 186 -3.33 5.24 0.95
N TYR A 187 -3.69 6.41 1.48
CA TYR A 187 -3.89 6.56 2.91
C TYR A 187 -5.14 5.78 3.33
N ARG A 188 -5.02 4.90 4.33
CA ARG A 188 -6.11 4.01 4.76
C ARG A 188 -6.51 4.28 6.21
N ILE A 189 -7.81 4.37 6.48
CA ILE A 189 -8.37 4.38 7.84
C ILE A 189 -9.31 3.20 7.98
N ALA A 190 -9.11 2.35 9.00
CA ALA A 190 -10.06 1.30 9.35
C ALA A 190 -10.86 1.66 10.61
N GLY A 191 -12.11 1.20 10.68
CA GLY A 191 -12.97 1.41 11.83
C GLY A 191 -14.19 0.52 11.85
N LYS A 192 -14.77 0.33 13.03
CA LYS A 192 -16.01 -0.45 13.19
C LYS A 192 -17.21 0.39 12.76
N VAL A 193 -18.11 -0.19 11.98
CA VAL A 193 -19.33 0.48 11.53
C VAL A 193 -20.32 0.55 12.69
N ILE A 194 -20.69 1.77 13.08
CA ILE A 194 -21.59 2.07 14.20
C ILE A 194 -22.89 2.74 13.75
N ALA A 195 -23.89 2.72 14.63
CA ALA A 195 -25.16 3.40 14.39
C ALA A 195 -24.97 4.93 14.38
N GLY A 196 -25.18 5.57 13.23
CA GLY A 196 -25.22 7.03 13.10
C GLY A 196 -26.64 7.60 13.18
N ALA A 197 -26.78 8.89 12.83
CA ALA A 197 -28.06 9.60 12.83
C ALA A 197 -29.06 9.15 11.74
N ARG A 198 -28.66 8.20 10.86
CA ARG A 198 -29.45 7.61 9.76
C ARG A 198 -30.13 8.63 8.83
N ARG A 199 -29.63 9.86 8.75
CA ARG A 199 -30.20 10.94 7.93
C ARG A 199 -30.06 10.65 6.43
N GLY A 200 -28.89 10.16 5.99
CA GLY A 200 -28.64 9.81 4.60
C GLY A 200 -29.63 8.78 4.03
N ARG A 201 -30.05 7.80 4.84
CA ARG A 201 -31.05 6.79 4.43
C ARG A 201 -32.40 7.40 4.04
N ARG A 202 -32.82 8.49 4.69
CA ARG A 202 -34.06 9.21 4.34
C ARG A 202 -33.95 9.99 3.03
N LEU A 203 -32.72 10.33 2.62
CA LEU A 203 -32.40 11.08 1.41
C LEU A 203 -32.03 10.18 0.22
N GLY A 204 -32.04 8.85 0.40
CA GLY A 204 -31.65 7.87 -0.62
C GLY A 204 -30.15 7.55 -0.66
N PHE A 205 -29.36 7.99 0.32
CA PHE A 205 -27.90 7.79 0.39
C PHE A 205 -27.51 7.20 1.76
N PRO A 206 -27.74 5.90 2.02
CA PRO A 206 -27.43 5.29 3.31
C PRO A 206 -25.93 5.33 3.62
N THR A 207 -25.53 5.98 4.71
CA THR A 207 -24.12 6.07 5.13
C THR A 207 -23.78 5.13 6.29
N ALA A 208 -22.62 4.49 6.19
CA ALA A 208 -21.94 3.79 7.29
C ALA A 208 -21.11 4.79 8.10
N ASN A 209 -21.32 4.88 9.40
CA ASN A 209 -20.52 5.73 10.29
C ASN A 209 -19.40 4.87 10.87
N LEU A 210 -18.14 5.30 10.77
CA LEU A 210 -17.00 4.55 11.29
C LEU A 210 -16.57 5.10 12.65
N ALA A 211 -16.47 4.20 13.63
CA ALA A 211 -15.76 4.44 14.87
C ALA A 211 -14.25 4.23 14.63
N VAL A 212 -13.49 5.31 14.74
CA VAL A 212 -12.04 5.34 14.52
C VAL A 212 -11.37 5.73 15.84
N SER A 213 -10.15 5.21 16.08
CA SER A 213 -9.37 5.58 17.26
C SER A 213 -9.20 7.10 17.36
N PRO A 214 -9.39 7.72 18.54
CA PRO A 214 -9.15 9.14 18.78
C PRO A 214 -7.77 9.63 18.37
N GLU A 215 -6.76 8.77 18.48
CA GLU A 215 -5.36 9.08 18.16
C GLU A 215 -5.05 8.85 16.67
N ARG A 216 -6.02 8.43 15.85
CA ARG A 216 -5.83 8.20 14.42
C ARG A 216 -6.00 9.52 13.66
N LEU A 217 -4.99 9.88 12.86
CA LEU A 217 -5.07 11.07 12.02
C LEU A 217 -6.17 10.92 10.96
N ALA A 218 -7.16 11.83 11.01
CA ALA A 218 -8.11 12.01 9.92
C ALA A 218 -7.61 13.11 8.97
N PRO A 219 -7.83 12.99 7.64
CA PRO A 219 -7.58 14.08 6.72
C PRO A 219 -8.46 15.30 7.03
N ALA A 220 -8.12 16.44 6.45
CA ALA A 220 -8.88 17.68 6.56
C ALA A 220 -10.38 17.48 6.27
N TYR A 221 -11.25 18.30 6.83
CA TYR A 221 -12.68 18.15 6.59
C TYR A 221 -13.05 18.33 5.11
N GLY A 222 -13.96 17.49 4.64
CA GLY A 222 -14.37 17.46 3.25
C GLY A 222 -14.91 16.11 2.80
N VAL A 223 -15.13 16.03 1.50
CA VAL A 223 -15.65 14.85 0.82
C VAL A 223 -14.58 14.26 -0.07
N TYR A 224 -14.46 12.94 -0.03
CA TYR A 224 -13.39 12.16 -0.65
C TYR A 224 -13.96 11.03 -1.48
N ALA A 225 -13.29 10.71 -2.59
CA ALA A 225 -13.47 9.47 -3.31
C ALA A 225 -12.56 8.40 -2.69
N CYS A 226 -13.16 7.30 -2.25
CA CYS A 226 -12.46 6.23 -1.54
C CYS A 226 -12.87 4.86 -2.05
N TRP A 227 -12.00 3.87 -1.82
CA TRP A 227 -12.39 2.47 -1.82
C TRP A 227 -12.72 2.03 -0.39
N ALA A 228 -13.91 1.46 -0.20
CA ALA A 228 -14.37 0.87 1.05
C ALA A 228 -14.19 -0.65 1.02
N TRP A 229 -13.30 -1.16 1.87
CA TRP A 229 -12.91 -2.56 1.95
C TRP A 229 -13.65 -3.25 3.10
N ARG A 230 -14.48 -4.23 2.74
CA ARG A 230 -15.03 -5.23 3.66
C ARG A 230 -14.26 -6.51 3.40
N GLU A 231 -13.39 -6.89 4.33
CA GLU A 231 -12.42 -7.96 4.11
C GLU A 231 -11.61 -7.70 2.83
N ASP A 232 -11.66 -8.62 1.86
CA ASP A 232 -10.93 -8.53 0.60
C ASP A 232 -11.76 -7.89 -0.53
N ARG A 233 -13.04 -7.54 -0.30
CA ARG A 233 -13.91 -6.94 -1.30
C ARG A 233 -13.97 -5.41 -1.16
N GLY A 234 -13.60 -4.73 -2.24
CA GLY A 234 -13.62 -3.27 -2.35
C GLY A 234 -14.89 -2.75 -3.02
N TYR A 235 -15.49 -1.72 -2.44
CA TYR A 235 -16.64 -1.00 -2.99
C TYR A 235 -16.28 0.47 -3.22
N PRO A 236 -16.65 1.07 -4.36
CA PRO A 236 -16.46 2.50 -4.55
C PRO A 236 -17.31 3.26 -3.53
N ALA A 237 -16.75 4.32 -2.94
CA ALA A 237 -17.41 5.06 -1.88
C ALA A 237 -17.15 6.56 -1.95
N VAL A 238 -18.15 7.33 -1.53
CA VAL A 238 -18.01 8.75 -1.19
C VAL A 238 -17.90 8.85 0.32
N VAL A 239 -16.80 9.39 0.81
CA VAL A 239 -16.52 9.50 2.25
C VAL A 239 -16.55 10.96 2.66
N ASN A 240 -17.37 11.28 3.66
CA ASN A 240 -17.39 12.57 4.32
C ASN A 240 -16.59 12.50 5.63
N VAL A 241 -15.57 13.36 5.75
CA VAL A 241 -14.84 13.60 6.99
C VAL A 241 -15.27 14.96 7.51
N GLY A 242 -15.92 15.02 8.67
CA GLY A 242 -16.44 16.26 9.24
C GLY A 242 -16.41 16.26 10.76
N VAL A 243 -17.08 17.24 11.38
CA VAL A 243 -17.17 17.38 12.84
C VAL A 243 -18.62 17.26 13.28
N ARG A 244 -18.85 16.63 14.44
CA ARG A 244 -20.10 16.80 15.21
C ARG A 244 -19.87 17.80 16.36
N PRO A 245 -20.20 19.09 16.19
CA PRO A 245 -19.91 20.12 17.18
C PRO A 245 -20.64 19.97 18.53
N SER A 246 -21.52 18.99 18.71
CA SER A 246 -22.46 18.95 19.85
C SER A 246 -22.38 17.71 20.73
N PHE A 247 -21.52 16.70 20.45
CA PHE A 247 -21.56 15.44 21.20
C PHE A 247 -20.21 14.75 21.50
N ASP A 248 -19.16 14.91 20.69
CA ASP A 248 -18.01 13.97 20.71
C ASP A 248 -16.62 14.60 20.94
N ASN A 249 -16.47 15.48 21.94
CA ASN A 249 -15.17 16.02 22.39
C ASN A 249 -14.24 16.61 21.29
N GLY A 250 -14.77 16.91 20.09
CA GLY A 250 -14.00 17.46 18.96
C GLY A 250 -13.41 16.42 17.99
N HIS A 251 -13.71 15.12 18.12
CA HIS A 251 -13.19 14.11 17.20
C HIS A 251 -13.89 14.13 15.82
N PRO A 252 -13.15 13.87 14.73
CA PRO A 252 -13.70 13.81 13.38
C PRO A 252 -14.67 12.63 13.22
N THR A 253 -15.82 12.88 12.60
CA THR A 253 -16.74 11.83 12.17
C THR A 253 -16.45 11.44 10.73
N ILE A 254 -16.31 10.14 10.48
CA ILE A 254 -16.09 9.57 9.15
C ILE A 254 -17.35 8.80 8.73
N GLU A 255 -18.02 9.29 7.69
CA GLU A 255 -19.23 8.69 7.14
C GLU A 255 -18.99 8.26 5.69
N ALA A 256 -19.17 6.97 5.39
CA ALA A 256 -18.99 6.39 4.07
C ALA A 256 -20.33 6.07 3.42
N TYR A 257 -20.57 6.60 2.22
CA TYR A 257 -21.64 6.16 1.33
C TYR A 257 -21.03 5.22 0.28
N LEU A 258 -21.28 3.92 0.43
CA LEU A 258 -20.86 2.92 -0.56
C LEU A 258 -21.81 2.99 -1.75
N LEU A 259 -21.25 3.06 -2.96
CA LEU A 259 -22.03 3.12 -4.19
C LEU A 259 -22.47 1.71 -4.59
N ASP A 260 -23.70 1.59 -5.07
CA ASP A 260 -24.31 0.32 -5.53
C ASP A 260 -24.30 -0.79 -4.48
N PHE A 261 -24.43 -0.42 -3.21
CA PHE A 261 -24.39 -1.32 -2.06
C PHE A 261 -25.63 -1.17 -1.19
N ASP A 262 -26.29 -2.28 -0.86
CA ASP A 262 -27.55 -2.31 -0.12
C ASP A 262 -27.59 -3.28 1.08
N GLU A 263 -26.47 -3.94 1.40
CA GLU A 263 -26.37 -4.83 2.56
C GLU A 263 -26.17 -4.05 3.88
N ASN A 264 -26.27 -4.78 5.00
CA ASN A 264 -26.04 -4.23 6.34
C ASN A 264 -24.59 -4.44 6.79
N LEU A 265 -23.90 -3.35 7.12
CA LEU A 265 -22.51 -3.37 7.61
C LEU A 265 -22.38 -3.18 9.13
N TYR A 266 -23.48 -3.03 9.89
CA TYR A 266 -23.39 -2.70 11.31
C TYR A 266 -22.61 -3.74 12.11
N GLY A 267 -21.60 -3.28 12.85
CA GLY A 267 -20.76 -4.13 13.68
C GLY A 267 -19.53 -4.69 12.96
N GLU A 268 -19.44 -4.53 11.65
CA GLU A 268 -18.29 -4.97 10.86
C GLU A 268 -17.17 -3.92 10.83
N THR A 269 -15.95 -4.36 10.50
CA THR A 269 -14.81 -3.46 10.28
C THR A 269 -14.72 -3.11 8.81
N LEU A 270 -14.69 -1.81 8.50
CA LEU A 270 -14.53 -1.30 7.15
C LEU A 270 -13.20 -0.54 7.05
N GLY A 271 -12.41 -0.83 6.02
CA GLY A 271 -11.22 -0.06 5.67
C GLY A 271 -11.51 0.95 4.57
N LEU A 272 -11.16 2.22 4.74
CA LEU A 272 -11.34 3.26 3.74
C LEU A 272 -9.98 3.68 3.18
N SER A 273 -9.70 3.35 1.92
CA SER A 273 -8.53 3.85 1.19
C SER A 273 -8.90 5.13 0.45
N PHE A 274 -8.30 6.25 0.87
CA PHE A 274 -8.54 7.58 0.31
C PHE A 274 -7.76 7.76 -0.99
N ILE A 275 -8.47 8.08 -2.08
CA ILE A 275 -7.89 8.23 -3.42
C ILE A 275 -7.74 9.70 -3.79
N GLN A 276 -8.82 10.47 -3.66
CA GLN A 276 -8.81 11.87 -4.03
C GLN A 276 -9.79 12.68 -3.18
N ARG A 277 -9.43 13.93 -2.86
CA ARG A 277 -10.35 14.89 -2.27
C ARG A 277 -11.24 15.49 -3.37
N LEU A 278 -12.55 15.40 -3.19
CA LEU A 278 -13.53 15.96 -4.12
C LEU A 278 -13.78 17.44 -3.83
N ARG A 279 -13.94 17.79 -2.55
CA ARG A 279 -14.20 19.17 -2.08
C ARG A 279 -14.05 19.32 -0.58
N GLY A 280 -14.02 20.55 -0.10
CA GLY A 280 -14.23 20.88 1.31
C GLY A 280 -15.70 20.78 1.76
N GLU A 281 -15.95 21.04 3.04
CA GLU A 281 -17.30 21.12 3.58
C GLU A 281 -18.07 22.31 2.98
N LYS A 282 -19.38 22.12 2.78
CA LYS A 282 -20.28 23.12 2.21
C LYS A 282 -21.59 23.11 2.98
N ARG A 283 -22.13 24.29 3.28
CA ARG A 283 -23.50 24.45 3.79
C ARG A 283 -24.46 24.57 2.61
N PHE A 284 -25.63 23.95 2.73
CA PHE A 284 -26.68 23.98 1.71
C PHE A 284 -27.87 24.78 2.21
N ALA A 285 -28.49 25.56 1.33
CA ALA A 285 -29.65 26.38 1.66
C ALA A 285 -30.91 25.53 1.85
N ASP A 286 -31.04 24.46 1.06
CA ASP A 286 -32.15 23.51 1.14
C ASP A 286 -31.72 22.05 0.88
N ILE A 287 -32.69 21.13 1.00
CA ILE A 287 -32.49 19.69 0.80
C ILE A 287 -32.22 19.34 -0.67
N ALA A 288 -32.81 20.08 -1.62
CA ALA A 288 -32.66 19.81 -3.05
C ALA A 288 -31.22 20.07 -3.49
N ASP A 289 -30.63 21.18 -3.03
CA ASP A 289 -29.23 21.53 -3.25
C ASP A 289 -28.28 20.48 -2.67
N LEU A 290 -28.57 19.97 -1.46
CA LEU A 290 -27.80 18.89 -0.84
C LEU A 290 -27.84 17.62 -1.69
N VAL A 291 -29.03 17.19 -2.12
CA VAL A 291 -29.20 15.98 -2.95
C VAL A 291 -28.50 16.12 -4.29
N ALA A 292 -28.60 17.29 -4.94
CA ALA A 292 -27.91 17.58 -6.20
C ALA A 292 -26.39 17.50 -6.03
N GLN A 293 -25.85 18.06 -4.95
CA GLN A 293 -24.42 17.98 -4.66
C GLN A 293 -23.97 16.53 -4.38
N ILE A 294 -24.72 15.76 -3.59
CA ILE A 294 -24.38 14.35 -3.32
C ILE A 294 -24.33 13.57 -4.64
N ARG A 295 -25.30 13.75 -5.55
CA ARG A 295 -25.27 13.12 -6.88
C ARG A 295 -24.03 13.51 -7.68
N SER A 296 -23.68 14.80 -7.69
CA SER A 296 -22.45 15.29 -8.33
C SER A 296 -21.20 14.64 -7.74
N ASP A 297 -21.09 14.59 -6.41
CA ASP A 297 -19.97 13.98 -5.69
C ASP A 297 -19.87 12.48 -6.02
N THR A 298 -21.00 11.76 -6.08
CA THR A 298 -21.03 10.33 -6.44
C THR A 298 -20.60 10.09 -7.88
N ASN A 299 -21.02 10.93 -8.83
CA ASN A 299 -20.62 10.83 -10.23
C ASN A 299 -19.12 11.17 -10.41
N ALA A 300 -18.61 12.13 -9.65
CA ALA A 300 -17.18 12.42 -9.63
C ALA A 300 -16.38 11.24 -9.05
N ALA A 301 -16.82 10.68 -7.92
CA ALA A 301 -16.19 9.51 -7.32
C ALA A 301 -16.21 8.30 -8.28
N ARG A 302 -17.32 8.03 -8.97
CA ARG A 302 -17.37 7.00 -10.00
C ARG A 302 -16.31 7.21 -11.07
N ARG A 303 -16.19 8.43 -11.63
CA ARG A 303 -15.18 8.73 -12.65
C ARG A 303 -13.75 8.60 -12.13
N ILE A 304 -13.48 8.99 -10.89
CA ILE A 304 -12.15 8.90 -10.27
C ILE A 304 -11.79 7.44 -9.96
N LEU A 305 -12.77 6.64 -9.55
CA LEU A 305 -12.58 5.24 -9.14
C LEU A 305 -12.76 4.26 -10.30
N ALA A 306 -13.17 4.76 -11.46
CA ALA A 306 -13.21 4.05 -12.72
C ALA A 306 -11.81 3.71 -13.28
N ASP A 307 -10.72 4.14 -12.62
CA ASP A 307 -9.35 3.77 -12.99
C ASP A 307 -8.46 3.69 -11.73
N PRO A 308 -7.88 2.53 -11.36
CA PRO A 308 -6.85 2.47 -10.33
C PRO A 308 -5.48 2.79 -10.93
N PRO A 309 -4.66 3.64 -10.30
CA PRO A 309 -3.35 4.01 -10.85
C PRO A 309 -2.41 2.80 -10.98
N ASP A 310 -2.01 2.45 -12.21
CA ASP A 310 -0.68 1.87 -12.46
C ASP A 310 0.36 2.94 -12.15
N GLN A 311 0.90 2.92 -10.93
CA GLN A 311 2.09 3.69 -10.57
C GLN A 311 3.28 2.75 -10.33
N THR A 312 3.58 1.91 -11.31
CA THR A 312 4.86 1.20 -11.33
C THR A 312 5.71 1.70 -12.50
N GLY A 313 6.44 2.78 -12.26
CA GLY A 313 7.66 3.10 -13.00
C GLY A 313 8.87 2.60 -12.22
N ARG A 314 9.77 1.87 -12.87
CA ARG A 314 11.04 1.43 -12.29
C ARG A 314 12.04 2.57 -12.15
N TRP A 315 12.75 2.53 -11.03
CA TRP A 315 13.92 3.37 -10.77
C TRP A 315 15.17 2.51 -10.89
N LYS A 316 16.13 2.95 -11.69
CA LYS A 316 17.45 2.33 -11.83
C LYS A 316 18.51 3.28 -11.24
N LEU A 317 19.41 2.73 -10.44
CA LEU A 317 20.57 3.45 -9.93
C LEU A 317 21.68 3.40 -10.99
N GLU A 318 22.09 4.56 -11.50
CA GLU A 318 23.23 4.69 -12.42
C GLU A 318 24.28 5.65 -11.85
N ALA A 319 25.48 5.65 -12.41
CA ALA A 319 26.58 6.52 -11.98
C ALA A 319 26.22 8.00 -12.25
N GLY A 320 25.58 8.64 -11.27
CA GLY A 320 25.12 10.03 -11.35
C GLY A 320 23.74 10.30 -10.74
N GLY A 321 22.96 9.27 -10.36
CA GLY A 321 21.67 9.44 -9.67
C GLY A 321 20.58 8.44 -10.07
N TRP A 322 19.38 8.65 -9.55
CA TRP A 322 18.17 7.87 -9.86
C TRP A 322 17.47 8.44 -11.10
N ARG A 323 17.14 7.60 -12.09
CA ARG A 323 16.39 8.00 -13.30
C ARG A 323 15.02 7.33 -13.36
N LEU A 324 13.98 8.11 -13.65
CA LEU A 324 12.59 7.68 -13.87
C LEU A 324 12.36 7.48 -15.37
N GLU A 325 11.89 6.30 -15.77
CA GLU A 325 11.32 6.08 -17.10
C GLU A 325 9.79 6.24 -17.03
N VAL A 326 9.25 7.24 -17.76
CA VAL A 326 7.80 7.39 -17.95
C VAL A 326 7.44 6.60 -19.21
N GLY A 327 6.66 5.53 -19.05
CA GLY A 327 6.44 4.53 -20.10
C GLY A 327 5.70 5.04 -21.33
N THR A 328 6.26 4.74 -22.49
CA THR A 328 5.58 4.44 -23.76
C THR A 328 4.43 3.44 -23.50
N PRO A 329 3.38 3.35 -24.36
CA PRO A 329 2.40 2.26 -24.26
C PRO A 329 3.11 0.93 -24.03
N PHE A 330 2.75 0.26 -22.93
CA PHE A 330 3.42 -0.96 -22.46
C PHE A 330 3.09 -2.18 -23.31
N TRP A 331 2.34 -2.00 -24.40
CA TRP A 331 2.10 -3.03 -25.39
C TRP A 331 1.98 -2.44 -26.80
N THR A 332 2.28 -3.26 -27.79
CA THR A 332 2.09 -2.95 -29.22
C THR A 332 1.55 -4.17 -29.93
N GLU A 333 0.55 -3.98 -30.80
CA GLU A 333 0.08 -5.01 -31.72
C GLU A 333 1.17 -5.33 -32.75
N LEU A 334 1.33 -6.62 -33.07
CA LEU A 334 2.28 -7.13 -34.05
C LEU A 334 1.53 -7.67 -35.26
N ALA A 335 2.07 -7.45 -36.46
CA ALA A 335 1.56 -8.11 -37.67
C ALA A 335 1.84 -9.62 -37.59
N HIS A 336 0.80 -10.45 -37.66
CA HIS A 336 0.89 -11.89 -37.44
C HIS A 336 -0.11 -12.68 -38.32
N THR A 337 0.12 -13.99 -38.51
CA THR A 337 -0.65 -14.88 -39.39
C THR A 337 -1.82 -15.61 -38.72
N ALA A 338 -1.74 -15.81 -37.40
CA ALA A 338 -2.88 -16.10 -36.53
C ALA A 338 -3.40 -14.77 -35.98
N ASP A 339 -4.72 -14.60 -35.95
CA ASP A 339 -5.40 -13.31 -36.12
C ASP A 339 -4.94 -12.15 -35.23
N TRP A 340 -4.39 -12.36 -34.02
CA TRP A 340 -3.74 -11.32 -33.21
C TRP A 340 -2.47 -11.76 -32.48
N ALA A 341 -1.48 -10.86 -32.43
CA ALA A 341 -0.31 -10.99 -31.56
C ALA A 341 0.06 -9.63 -30.93
N ILE A 342 0.49 -9.66 -29.68
CA ILE A 342 0.95 -8.46 -28.97
C ILE A 342 2.36 -8.66 -28.44
N ARG A 343 3.11 -7.56 -28.39
CA ARG A 343 4.30 -7.44 -27.55
C ARG A 343 3.94 -6.64 -26.32
N VAL A 344 4.29 -7.12 -25.15
CA VAL A 344 4.05 -6.46 -23.86
C VAL A 344 5.36 -6.29 -23.13
N THR A 345 5.55 -5.16 -22.48
CA THR A 345 6.72 -4.87 -21.66
C THR A 345 6.32 -4.65 -20.20
N GLY A 346 7.13 -5.23 -19.32
CA GLY A 346 7.01 -5.07 -17.89
C GLY A 346 8.37 -4.79 -17.30
N ASP A 347 8.40 -3.88 -16.37
CA ASP A 347 9.45 -3.70 -15.41
C ASP A 347 9.72 -5.06 -14.73
N THR A 348 8.80 -5.55 -13.90
CA THR A 348 8.93 -6.88 -13.25
C THR A 348 8.21 -7.96 -14.05
N GLN A 349 8.57 -9.23 -13.82
CA GLN A 349 7.79 -10.37 -14.32
C GLN A 349 6.32 -10.28 -13.87
N ARG A 350 6.05 -9.86 -12.62
CA ARG A 350 4.69 -9.63 -12.12
C ARG A 350 3.92 -8.57 -12.91
N GLN A 351 4.59 -7.45 -13.18
CA GLN A 351 4.01 -6.35 -13.94
C GLN A 351 3.80 -6.75 -15.41
N LEU A 352 4.73 -7.51 -16.01
CA LEU A 352 4.57 -8.08 -17.34
C LEU A 352 3.29 -8.93 -17.43
N PHE A 353 3.07 -9.82 -16.46
CA PHE A 353 1.90 -10.71 -16.43
C PHE A 353 0.59 -9.95 -16.22
N ALA A 354 0.56 -8.97 -15.31
CA ALA A 354 -0.60 -8.11 -15.11
C ALA A 354 -0.93 -7.28 -16.36
N ARG A 355 0.10 -6.72 -17.02
CA ARG A 355 -0.05 -5.92 -18.24
C ARG A 355 -0.50 -6.77 -19.43
N ALA A 356 0.00 -7.99 -19.56
CA ALA A 356 -0.43 -8.90 -20.62
C ALA A 356 -1.92 -9.24 -20.51
N ALA A 357 -2.40 -9.51 -19.29
CA ALA A 357 -3.83 -9.72 -19.05
C ALA A 357 -4.65 -8.44 -19.34
N ALA A 358 -4.18 -7.28 -18.88
CA ALA A 358 -4.84 -6.00 -19.13
C ALA A 358 -4.89 -5.61 -20.62
N SER A 359 -3.90 -6.02 -21.42
CA SER A 359 -3.91 -5.85 -22.88
C SER A 359 -4.91 -6.80 -23.54
N MET A 360 -4.88 -8.09 -23.15
CA MET A 360 -5.78 -9.12 -23.70
C MET A 360 -7.26 -8.77 -23.50
N PHE A 361 -7.66 -8.31 -22.32
CA PHE A 361 -9.05 -7.91 -22.07
C PHE A 361 -9.42 -6.57 -22.71
N ALA A 362 -8.48 -5.62 -22.82
CA ALA A 362 -8.73 -4.38 -23.54
C ALA A 362 -9.01 -4.63 -25.04
N MET A 363 -8.38 -5.64 -25.64
CA MET A 363 -8.66 -6.08 -27.02
C MET A 363 -10.05 -6.74 -27.17
N GLN A 364 -10.65 -7.17 -26.07
CA GLN A 364 -11.99 -7.77 -26.02
C GLN A 364 -13.05 -6.76 -25.53
N ASP A 365 -12.79 -5.48 -25.74
CA ASP A 365 -13.65 -4.36 -25.37
C ASP A 365 -13.93 -4.21 -23.87
N ALA A 366 -13.06 -4.75 -22.99
CA ALA A 366 -13.17 -4.48 -21.57
C ALA A 366 -12.95 -2.99 -21.31
N ASP A 367 -14.03 -2.29 -20.97
CA ASP A 367 -14.02 -0.88 -20.66
C ASP A 367 -13.39 -0.70 -19.28
N ARG A 368 -12.16 -0.19 -19.27
CA ARG A 368 -11.45 0.10 -18.02
C ARG A 368 -12.21 1.09 -17.15
N ALA A 369 -13.00 1.98 -17.75
CA ALA A 369 -13.83 2.93 -17.02
C ALA A 369 -15.08 2.29 -16.38
N HIS A 370 -15.38 1.03 -16.70
CA HIS A 370 -16.49 0.31 -16.13
C HIS A 370 -16.17 -0.08 -14.67
N PRO A 371 -17.05 0.21 -13.70
CA PRO A 371 -16.80 -0.11 -12.31
C PRO A 371 -16.52 -1.60 -12.10
N ILE A 372 -15.41 -1.89 -11.41
CA ILE A 372 -15.09 -3.23 -10.93
C ILE A 372 -16.18 -3.67 -9.93
N THR A 373 -16.82 -4.79 -10.22
CA THR A 373 -17.88 -5.42 -9.42
C THR A 373 -17.63 -6.91 -9.14
N LEU A 374 -16.64 -7.51 -9.83
CA LEU A 374 -16.17 -8.89 -9.69
C LEU A 374 -14.69 -8.92 -9.30
N ALA A 375 -14.31 -9.93 -8.53
CA ALA A 375 -12.93 -10.30 -8.26
C ALA A 375 -12.80 -11.82 -8.33
N HIS A 376 -11.80 -12.31 -9.04
CA HIS A 376 -11.56 -13.72 -9.27
C HIS A 376 -10.11 -14.04 -8.85
N ALA A 377 -9.96 -14.92 -7.87
CA ALA A 377 -8.66 -15.32 -7.35
C ALA A 377 -8.14 -16.52 -8.16
N VAL A 378 -6.96 -16.36 -8.75
CA VAL A 378 -6.32 -17.41 -9.55
C VAL A 378 -5.12 -17.96 -8.80
N ASN A 379 -5.04 -19.29 -8.77
CA ASN A 379 -3.92 -20.01 -8.20
C ASN A 379 -3.45 -21.09 -9.17
N LEU A 380 -2.32 -20.85 -9.82
CA LEU A 380 -1.70 -21.78 -10.75
C LEU A 380 -0.52 -22.49 -10.09
N VAL A 381 -0.41 -23.79 -10.32
CA VAL A 381 0.66 -24.64 -9.80
C VAL A 381 1.24 -25.47 -10.94
N GLY A 382 2.57 -25.67 -10.95
CA GLY A 382 3.19 -26.72 -11.77
C GLY A 382 3.62 -26.32 -13.19
N GLN A 383 4.02 -25.07 -13.40
CA GLN A 383 4.60 -24.62 -14.69
C GLN A 383 6.13 -24.57 -14.58
N THR A 384 6.84 -25.08 -15.58
CA THR A 384 8.30 -25.25 -15.53
C THR A 384 9.09 -24.01 -15.97
N ASP A 385 8.44 -23.05 -16.62
CA ASP A 385 9.08 -21.83 -17.13
C ASP A 385 8.11 -20.62 -17.18
N PRO A 386 8.65 -19.39 -17.26
CA PRO A 386 7.85 -18.15 -17.32
C PRO A 386 6.89 -18.06 -18.50
N ALA A 387 7.22 -18.66 -19.65
CA ALA A 387 6.38 -18.57 -20.84
C ALA A 387 5.14 -19.45 -20.66
N GLY A 388 5.33 -20.71 -20.26
CA GLY A 388 4.24 -21.62 -19.90
C GLY A 388 3.35 -21.08 -18.79
N LEU A 389 3.94 -20.44 -17.77
CA LEU A 389 3.17 -19.81 -16.70
C LEU A 389 2.35 -18.61 -17.18
N LEU A 390 2.86 -17.81 -18.12
CA LEU A 390 2.12 -16.70 -18.72
C LEU A 390 0.92 -17.19 -19.52
N VAL A 391 1.10 -18.25 -20.32
CA VAL A 391 0.00 -18.84 -21.09
C VAL A 391 -1.05 -19.45 -20.16
N ALA A 392 -0.63 -20.20 -19.14
CA ALA A 392 -1.55 -20.76 -18.16
C ALA A 392 -2.35 -19.65 -17.46
N TRP A 393 -1.69 -18.56 -17.06
CA TRP A 393 -2.34 -17.39 -16.47
C TRP A 393 -3.39 -16.76 -17.37
N LEU A 394 -3.06 -16.51 -18.64
CA LEU A 394 -4.00 -15.84 -19.54
C LEU A 394 -5.15 -16.77 -19.97
N ASN A 395 -4.89 -18.06 -20.19
CA ASN A 395 -5.94 -19.03 -20.52
C ASN A 395 -6.90 -19.28 -19.35
N GLU A 396 -6.39 -19.33 -18.11
CA GLU A 396 -7.25 -19.43 -16.93
C GLU A 396 -8.21 -18.24 -16.86
N LEU A 397 -7.72 -17.02 -17.08
CA LEU A 397 -8.56 -15.84 -17.10
C LEU A 397 -9.60 -15.83 -18.21
N LEU A 398 -9.28 -16.35 -19.40
CA LEU A 398 -10.23 -16.47 -20.50
C LEU A 398 -11.33 -17.48 -20.16
N LEU A 399 -10.94 -18.66 -19.65
CA LEU A 399 -11.87 -19.71 -19.25
C LEU A 399 -12.84 -19.18 -18.18
N GLU A 400 -12.32 -18.54 -17.15
CA GLU A 400 -13.13 -18.00 -16.05
C GLU A 400 -14.01 -16.84 -16.51
N ALA A 401 -13.48 -15.94 -17.35
CA ALA A 401 -14.27 -14.89 -17.98
C ALA A 401 -15.46 -15.45 -18.81
N GLU A 402 -15.26 -16.55 -19.51
CA GLU A 402 -16.31 -17.21 -20.29
C GLU A 402 -17.34 -17.91 -19.39
N LEU A 403 -16.89 -18.65 -18.37
CA LEU A 403 -17.76 -19.36 -17.42
C LEU A 403 -18.62 -18.40 -16.58
N ASP A 404 -18.02 -17.32 -16.09
CA ASP A 404 -18.68 -16.35 -15.21
C ASP A 404 -19.35 -15.20 -15.98
N GLY A 405 -19.12 -15.10 -17.29
CA GLY A 405 -19.55 -13.96 -18.10
C GLY A 405 -18.99 -12.64 -17.56
N ALA A 406 -17.66 -12.54 -17.50
CA ALA A 406 -16.94 -11.41 -16.90
C ALA A 406 -15.95 -10.75 -17.88
N LEU A 407 -15.80 -9.43 -17.76
CA LEU A 407 -14.73 -8.67 -18.39
C LEU A 407 -13.80 -8.12 -17.30
N TYR A 408 -12.55 -8.61 -17.26
CA TYR A 408 -11.56 -8.17 -16.28
C TYR A 408 -10.76 -6.96 -16.78
N THR A 409 -10.56 -5.98 -15.91
CA THR A 409 -9.89 -4.70 -16.25
C THR A 409 -8.66 -4.42 -15.39
N ARG A 410 -8.49 -5.13 -14.27
CA ARG A 410 -7.35 -4.97 -13.35
C ARG A 410 -6.85 -6.33 -12.87
N PHE A 411 -5.54 -6.44 -12.69
CA PHE A 411 -4.87 -7.69 -12.32
C PHE A 411 -3.78 -7.43 -11.28
N GLU A 412 -3.77 -8.20 -10.20
CA GLU A 412 -2.77 -8.12 -9.14
C GLU A 412 -2.06 -9.45 -8.98
N ILE A 413 -0.74 -9.47 -9.21
CA ILE A 413 0.08 -10.68 -9.03
C ILE A 413 0.73 -10.65 -7.63
N HIS A 414 0.18 -11.43 -6.70
CA HIS A 414 0.65 -11.52 -5.31
C HIS A 414 1.89 -12.41 -5.17
N GLU A 415 2.01 -13.43 -6.00
CA GLU A 415 3.17 -14.32 -6.04
C GLU A 415 3.39 -14.82 -7.46
N ILE A 416 4.66 -14.88 -7.87
CA ILE A 416 5.08 -15.51 -9.11
C ILE A 416 6.42 -16.18 -8.86
N SER A 417 6.53 -17.44 -9.24
CA SER A 417 7.74 -18.23 -9.09
C SER A 417 7.75 -19.37 -10.11
N ILE A 418 8.83 -20.16 -10.12
CA ILE A 418 8.91 -21.39 -10.90
C ILE A 418 7.93 -22.48 -10.44
N THR A 419 7.27 -22.31 -9.28
CA THR A 419 6.33 -23.30 -8.76
C THR A 419 4.88 -22.91 -9.01
N GLY A 420 4.61 -21.67 -9.43
CA GLY A 420 3.25 -21.21 -9.68
C GLY A 420 3.06 -19.70 -9.65
N LEU A 421 1.78 -19.31 -9.71
CA LEU A 421 1.33 -17.92 -9.68
C LEU A 421 0.09 -17.80 -8.80
N ARG A 422 0.06 -16.79 -7.93
CA ARG A 422 -1.13 -16.38 -7.17
C ARG A 422 -1.48 -14.94 -7.53
N ALA A 423 -2.71 -14.73 -7.95
CA ALA A 423 -3.18 -13.44 -8.42
C ALA A 423 -4.67 -13.22 -8.18
N VAL A 424 -5.11 -11.98 -8.33
CA VAL A 424 -6.54 -11.62 -8.37
C VAL A 424 -6.80 -10.79 -9.62
N ALA A 425 -7.79 -11.20 -10.41
CA ALA A 425 -8.34 -10.44 -11.51
C ALA A 425 -9.63 -9.74 -11.06
N TYR A 426 -9.78 -8.48 -11.43
CA TYR A 426 -10.89 -7.63 -11.04
C TYR A 426 -11.60 -7.13 -12.30
N GLY A 427 -12.92 -7.20 -12.32
CA GLY A 427 -13.71 -6.96 -13.51
C GLY A 427 -15.17 -6.68 -13.22
N TYR A 428 -16.03 -6.90 -14.20
CA TYR A 428 -17.48 -6.72 -14.09
C TYR A 428 -18.23 -7.74 -14.96
N PRO A 429 -19.51 -8.04 -14.67
CA PRO A 429 -20.29 -8.94 -15.52
C PRO A 429 -20.45 -8.35 -16.92
N GLY A 430 -20.08 -9.11 -17.93
CA GLY A 430 -20.06 -8.68 -19.33
C GLY A 430 -19.47 -9.77 -20.22
N ALA A 431 -19.74 -9.66 -21.52
CA ALA A 431 -19.14 -10.53 -22.53
C ALA A 431 -18.51 -9.64 -23.61
N ALA A 432 -17.47 -10.16 -24.28
CA ALA A 432 -16.84 -9.48 -25.39
C ALA A 432 -17.88 -9.17 -26.48
N SER A 433 -17.84 -7.96 -27.05
CA SER A 433 -18.92 -7.45 -27.89
C SER A 433 -18.89 -8.01 -29.33
N HIS A 434 -17.69 -8.31 -29.86
CA HIS A 434 -17.52 -8.72 -31.25
C HIS A 434 -16.39 -9.74 -31.52
N THR A 435 -15.36 -9.83 -30.67
CA THR A 435 -14.17 -10.66 -30.91
C THR A 435 -13.78 -11.38 -29.63
N ALA A 436 -14.04 -12.69 -29.55
CA ALA A 436 -13.72 -13.49 -28.37
C ALA A 436 -12.38 -14.17 -28.60
N ILE A 437 -11.32 -13.68 -27.93
CA ILE A 437 -10.06 -14.42 -27.88
C ILE A 437 -10.38 -15.78 -27.25
N LYS A 438 -10.28 -16.86 -28.02
CA LYS A 438 -10.66 -18.21 -27.59
C LYS A 438 -9.57 -18.88 -26.76
N ALA A 439 -8.32 -18.61 -27.11
CA ALA A 439 -7.18 -19.17 -26.42
C ALA A 439 -5.92 -18.31 -26.60
N VAL A 440 -5.04 -18.40 -25.63
CA VAL A 440 -3.65 -17.96 -25.74
C VAL A 440 -2.80 -19.14 -26.19
N THR A 441 -2.07 -18.96 -27.28
CA THR A 441 -1.30 -20.03 -27.92
C THR A 441 0.17 -20.01 -27.48
N TYR A 442 0.84 -21.15 -27.61
CA TYR A 442 2.30 -21.26 -27.45
C TYR A 442 3.07 -20.82 -28.70
N TYR A 443 2.38 -20.43 -29.78
CA TYR A 443 3.00 -20.08 -31.05
C TYR A 443 3.70 -18.71 -30.96
N ASP A 444 5.00 -18.66 -31.27
CA ASP A 444 5.87 -17.48 -31.08
C ASP A 444 5.85 -16.88 -29.66
N LEU A 445 5.36 -17.65 -28.68
CA LEU A 445 5.36 -17.28 -27.28
C LEU A 445 6.80 -17.16 -26.80
N ASN A 446 7.14 -15.97 -26.34
CA ASN A 446 8.47 -15.72 -25.82
C ASN A 446 8.37 -14.78 -24.62
N VAL A 447 8.95 -15.18 -23.49
CA VAL A 447 9.08 -14.35 -22.30
C VAL A 447 10.55 -14.22 -22.00
N THR A 448 11.11 -13.02 -22.19
CA THR A 448 12.52 -12.76 -22.00
C THR A 448 12.73 -11.64 -21.00
N GLU A 449 13.78 -11.79 -20.19
CA GLU A 449 14.33 -10.70 -19.40
C GLU A 449 15.59 -10.19 -20.10
N SER A 450 15.62 -8.90 -20.43
CA SER A 450 16.78 -8.24 -21.04
C SER A 450 17.01 -6.90 -20.37
N ALA A 451 18.23 -6.65 -19.92
CA ALA A 451 18.64 -5.41 -19.26
C ALA A 451 17.75 -4.99 -18.06
N GLY A 452 17.15 -5.96 -17.36
CA GLY A 452 16.25 -5.68 -16.24
C GLY A 452 14.87 -5.18 -16.68
N ALA A 453 14.44 -5.47 -17.91
CA ALA A 453 13.07 -5.33 -18.36
C ALA A 453 12.59 -6.69 -18.90
N TRP A 454 11.34 -7.02 -18.59
CA TRP A 454 10.65 -8.20 -19.08
C TRP A 454 9.87 -7.86 -20.33
N THR A 455 9.98 -8.69 -21.36
CA THR A 455 9.20 -8.57 -22.58
C THR A 455 8.53 -9.90 -22.86
N ALA A 456 7.25 -9.85 -23.22
CA ALA A 456 6.50 -10.99 -23.71
C ALA A 456 6.01 -10.74 -25.14
N THR A 457 6.09 -11.76 -25.98
CA THR A 457 5.28 -11.85 -27.20
C THR A 457 4.20 -12.88 -26.93
N VAL A 458 2.94 -12.49 -27.12
CA VAL A 458 1.77 -13.32 -26.84
C VAL A 458 0.90 -13.37 -28.09
N THR A 459 0.51 -14.56 -28.49
CA THR A 459 -0.27 -14.81 -29.70
C THR A 459 -1.60 -15.43 -29.33
N PHE A 460 -2.67 -14.89 -29.89
CA PHE A 460 -4.04 -15.25 -29.58
C PHE A 460 -4.69 -16.02 -30.73
N ASP A 461 -5.48 -17.03 -30.39
CA ASP A 461 -6.48 -17.64 -31.27
C ASP A 461 -7.80 -16.91 -31.07
N VAL A 462 -8.39 -16.39 -32.15
CA VAL A 462 -9.52 -15.45 -32.12
C VAL A 462 -10.76 -16.06 -32.77
#